data_AF-A0A6P0M1A5-F1
#
_entry.id   AF-A0A6P0M1A5-F1
#
_cell.length_a   1.000
_cell.length_b   1.000
_cell.length_c   1.000
_cell.angle_alpha   90.00
_cell.angle_beta   90.00
_cell.angle_gamma   90.00
#
_symmetry.space_group_name_H-M   'P 1'
#
loop_
_entity.id
_entity.type
_entity.pdbx_description
1 polymer ?
#
loop_
_entity_poly.entity_id
_entity_poly.type
_entity_poly.pdbx_seq_one_letter_code
_entity_poly.pdbx_strand_id
1 'polypeptide(L)'
;TTGINLEQVSAEDLASLSLDEQTQYFKEQLVKGGAISAQVNINQVRALLDVLKSTNEALHNYQPTQNLYPIPIVLFKAQEIVELTAKWDSSYHKYSSTDLTWGWNKLSAQPVEVCQVPGNHGDMILYPHVQILAQKLQKYLDQATK
;
A
#
# COMPACT_ATOMS: atom_id res chain seq x y z
N THR A 1 5.37 2.38 14.65
CA THR A 1 4.39 3.48 14.45
C THR A 1 5.02 4.61 13.65
N THR A 2 5.03 4.49 12.33
CA THR A 2 5.50 5.55 11.40
C THR A 2 4.42 5.83 10.36
N GLY A 3 3.18 6.01 10.83
CA GLY A 3 2.14 6.66 10.06
C GLY A 3 2.09 8.10 10.53
N ILE A 4 2.30 9.04 9.61
CA ILE A 4 2.09 10.46 9.88
C ILE A 4 0.65 10.61 10.35
N ASN A 5 0.45 11.01 11.61
CA ASN A 5 -0.89 11.23 12.13
C ASN A 5 -1.47 12.49 11.45
N LEU A 6 -2.29 12.27 10.42
CA LEU A 6 -3.06 13.30 9.71
C LEU A 6 -4.51 13.38 10.22
N GLU A 7 -4.83 12.85 11.41
CA GLU A 7 -6.20 12.74 11.96
C GLU A 7 -6.91 14.09 12.17
N GLN A 8 -6.26 15.21 11.83
CA GLN A 8 -6.81 16.56 11.96
C GLN A 8 -7.17 17.24 10.63
N VAL A 9 -7.11 16.52 9.50
CA VAL A 9 -7.52 17.08 8.20
C VAL A 9 -8.86 16.50 7.77
N SER A 10 -9.94 17.29 7.85
CA SER A 10 -11.24 16.89 7.30
C SER A 10 -11.41 17.33 5.84
N ALA A 11 -12.26 16.62 5.10
CA ALA A 11 -12.60 17.02 3.73
C ALA A 11 -13.32 18.38 3.68
N GLU A 12 -14.03 18.73 4.76
CA GLU A 12 -14.75 19.99 4.91
C GLU A 12 -13.80 21.18 5.07
N ASP A 13 -12.71 21.00 5.85
CA ASP A 13 -11.66 22.02 6.01
C ASP A 13 -10.94 22.32 4.69
N LEU A 14 -10.81 21.31 3.83
CA LEU A 14 -10.19 21.45 2.51
C LEU A 14 -11.15 22.07 1.47
N ALA A 15 -12.45 21.84 1.59
CA ALA A 15 -13.44 22.27 0.60
C ALA A 15 -13.55 23.81 0.46
N SER A 16 -13.25 24.55 1.53
CA SER A 16 -13.22 26.01 1.51
C SER A 16 -11.93 26.63 0.95
N LEU A 17 -10.90 25.81 0.72
CA LEU A 17 -9.58 26.27 0.26
C LEU A 17 -9.45 26.11 -1.26
N SER A 18 -8.75 27.05 -1.90
CA SER A 18 -8.27 26.86 -3.28
C SER A 18 -7.28 25.70 -3.37
N LEU A 19 -7.06 25.16 -4.56
CA LEU A 19 -6.14 24.02 -4.75
C LEU A 19 -4.71 24.33 -4.27
N ASP A 20 -4.27 25.57 -4.43
CA ASP A 20 -2.96 26.02 -3.97
C ASP A 20 -2.89 26.07 -2.44
N GLU A 21 -3.96 26.56 -1.79
CA GLU A 21 -4.08 26.56 -0.33
C GLU A 21 -4.18 25.15 0.25
N GLN A 22 -4.92 24.24 -0.41
CA GLN A 22 -4.97 22.82 -0.02
C GLN A 22 -3.59 22.16 -0.11
N THR A 23 -2.86 22.42 -1.21
CA THR A 23 -1.51 21.87 -1.41
C THR A 23 -0.53 22.40 -0.36
N GLN A 24 -0.61 23.71 -0.06
CA GLN A 24 0.21 24.35 0.95
C GLN A 24 -0.09 23.81 2.35
N TYR A 25 -1.38 23.69 2.69
CA TYR A 25 -1.81 23.08 3.94
C TYR A 25 -1.35 21.63 4.07
N PHE A 26 -1.48 20.82 3.02
CA PHE A 26 -0.98 19.45 3.00
C PHE A 26 0.54 19.37 3.23
N LYS A 27 1.31 20.24 2.57
CA LYS A 27 2.77 20.35 2.81
C LYS A 27 3.05 20.64 4.29
N GLU A 28 2.33 21.59 4.89
CA GLU A 28 2.52 21.95 6.30
C GLU A 28 2.23 20.78 7.25
N GLN A 29 1.19 19.99 6.98
CA GLN A 29 0.90 18.80 7.78
C GLN A 29 1.98 17.73 7.63
N LEU A 30 2.48 17.49 6.41
CA LEU A 30 3.59 16.57 6.17
C LEU A 30 4.87 17.01 6.91
N VAL A 31 5.17 18.31 6.93
CA VAL A 31 6.32 18.86 7.67
C VAL A 31 6.11 18.69 9.18
N LYS A 32 4.95 19.08 9.72
CA LYS A 32 4.61 18.94 11.15
C LYS A 32 4.71 17.49 11.62
N GLY A 33 4.29 16.56 10.76
CA GLY A 33 4.37 15.12 11.00
C GLY A 33 5.75 14.50 10.80
N GLY A 34 6.76 15.28 10.42
CA GLY A 34 8.12 14.78 10.18
C GLY A 34 8.28 13.94 8.91
N ALA A 35 7.27 13.94 8.02
CA ALA A 35 7.27 13.18 6.77
C ALA A 35 8.28 13.71 5.76
N ILE A 36 8.38 15.04 5.70
CA ILE A 36 9.19 15.78 4.73
C ILE A 36 9.86 16.96 5.43
N SER A 37 10.99 17.41 4.88
CA SER A 37 11.63 18.64 5.32
C SER A 37 10.84 19.88 4.89
N ALA A 38 10.89 20.95 5.69
CA ALA A 38 10.31 22.25 5.34
C ALA A 38 10.86 22.82 4.02
N GLN A 39 12.07 22.40 3.64
CA GLN A 39 12.76 22.83 2.42
C GLN A 39 12.19 22.21 1.13
N VAL A 40 11.34 21.18 1.23
CA VAL A 40 10.72 20.53 0.06
C VAL A 40 9.93 21.56 -0.74
N ASN A 41 10.14 21.60 -2.05
CA ASN A 41 9.47 22.55 -2.92
C ASN A 41 7.97 22.21 -3.05
N ILE A 42 7.10 23.20 -3.04
CA ILE A 42 5.66 23.01 -3.22
C ILE A 42 5.31 22.30 -4.54
N ASN A 43 6.10 22.48 -5.59
CA ASN A 43 5.93 21.77 -6.87
C ASN A 43 6.22 20.26 -6.73
N GLN A 44 7.11 19.85 -5.83
CA GLN A 44 7.32 18.43 -5.54
C GLN A 44 6.13 17.84 -4.79
N VAL A 45 5.49 18.62 -3.93
CA VAL A 45 4.24 18.23 -3.24
C VAL A 45 3.09 18.08 -4.24
N ARG A 46 2.94 19.02 -5.19
CA ARG A 46 1.97 18.90 -6.29
C ARG A 46 2.22 17.64 -7.12
N ALA A 47 3.45 17.39 -7.53
CA ALA A 47 3.81 16.19 -8.28
C ALA A 47 3.49 14.89 -7.51
N LEU A 48 3.72 14.87 -6.19
CA LEU A 48 3.33 13.74 -5.34
C LEU A 48 1.81 13.54 -5.34
N LEU A 49 1.03 14.61 -5.20
CA LEU A 49 -0.43 14.54 -5.25
C LEU A 49 -0.93 14.05 -6.61
N ASP A 50 -0.32 14.48 -7.71
CA ASP A 50 -0.67 14.03 -9.06
C ASP A 50 -0.40 12.53 -9.22
N VAL A 51 0.77 12.04 -8.76
CA VAL A 51 1.09 10.60 -8.75
C VAL A 51 0.08 9.80 -7.93
N LEU A 52 -0.30 10.30 -6.74
CA LEU A 52 -1.29 9.63 -5.88
C LEU A 52 -2.67 9.56 -6.56
N LYS A 53 -3.12 10.66 -7.19
CA LYS A 53 -4.39 10.68 -7.94
C LYS A 53 -4.37 9.68 -9.10
N SER A 54 -3.34 9.76 -9.95
CA SER A 54 -3.22 8.86 -11.10
C SER A 54 -3.10 7.39 -10.67
N THR A 55 -2.42 7.11 -9.56
CA THR A 55 -2.32 5.74 -9.01
C THR A 55 -3.68 5.23 -8.52
N ASN A 56 -4.45 6.07 -7.81
CA ASN A 56 -5.80 5.71 -7.36
C ASN A 56 -6.77 5.52 -8.52
N GLU A 57 -6.71 6.39 -9.54
CA GLU A 57 -7.51 6.23 -10.76
C GLU A 57 -7.16 4.94 -11.50
N ALA A 58 -5.86 4.63 -11.65
CA ALA A 58 -5.42 3.39 -12.25
C ALA A 58 -5.89 2.16 -11.45
N LEU A 59 -5.79 2.21 -10.12
CA LEU A 59 -6.25 1.14 -9.24
C LEU A 59 -7.76 0.92 -9.35
N HIS A 60 -8.55 1.99 -9.38
CA HIS A 60 -10.01 1.92 -9.51
C HIS A 60 -10.46 1.38 -10.87
N ASN A 61 -9.77 1.78 -11.93
CA ASN A 61 -10.12 1.44 -13.30
C ASN A 61 -9.50 0.13 -13.79
N TYR A 62 -8.54 -0.45 -13.05
CA TYR A 62 -7.91 -1.70 -13.44
C TYR A 62 -8.89 -2.87 -13.27
N GLN A 63 -9.35 -3.40 -14.40
CA GLN A 63 -10.16 -4.61 -14.46
C GLN A 63 -9.32 -5.73 -15.08
N PRO A 64 -8.75 -6.65 -14.27
CA PRO A 64 -8.03 -7.78 -14.81
C PRO A 64 -8.98 -8.64 -15.66
N THR A 65 -8.45 -9.22 -16.73
CA THR A 65 -9.25 -10.11 -17.57
C THR A 65 -9.75 -11.31 -16.77
N GLN A 66 -10.90 -11.87 -17.14
CA GLN A 66 -11.47 -13.04 -16.48
C GLN A 66 -10.70 -14.35 -16.77
N ASN A 67 -9.60 -14.27 -17.52
CA ASN A 67 -8.79 -15.43 -17.86
C ASN A 67 -7.82 -15.75 -16.73
N LEU A 68 -7.77 -17.03 -16.35
CA LEU A 68 -6.75 -17.53 -15.43
C LEU A 68 -5.43 -17.70 -16.19
N TYR A 69 -4.38 -17.07 -15.69
CA TYR A 69 -3.04 -17.20 -16.25
C TYR A 69 -2.32 -18.40 -15.62
N PRO A 70 -1.58 -19.23 -16.38
CA PRO A 70 -0.83 -20.35 -15.83
C PRO A 70 0.49 -19.88 -15.19
N ILE A 71 0.43 -18.88 -14.30
CA ILE A 71 1.59 -18.25 -13.65
C ILE A 71 1.65 -18.64 -12.17
N PRO A 72 2.80 -19.08 -11.65
CA PRO A 72 2.96 -19.28 -10.21
C PRO A 72 2.95 -17.93 -9.49
N ILE A 73 2.21 -17.85 -8.38
CA ILE A 73 2.14 -16.64 -7.55
C ILE A 73 2.48 -17.01 -6.10
N VAL A 74 3.47 -16.30 -5.55
CA VAL A 74 3.79 -16.34 -4.12
C VAL A 74 3.41 -15.01 -3.50
N LEU A 75 2.42 -15.03 -2.60
CA LEU A 75 1.95 -13.87 -1.85
C LEU A 75 2.67 -13.80 -0.50
N PHE A 76 3.52 -12.79 -0.32
CA PHE A 76 4.06 -12.45 1.00
C PHE A 76 3.07 -11.56 1.74
N LYS A 77 2.41 -12.13 2.75
CA LYS A 77 1.32 -11.49 3.48
C LYS A 77 1.78 -11.12 4.89
N ALA A 78 1.57 -9.87 5.29
CA ALA A 78 1.81 -9.43 6.66
C ALA A 78 0.92 -10.20 7.66
N GLN A 79 1.47 -10.54 8.83
CA GLN A 79 0.73 -11.22 9.90
C GLN A 79 -0.26 -10.29 10.60
N GLU A 80 0.12 -9.03 10.76
CA GLU A 80 -0.69 -8.02 11.41
C GLU A 80 -1.47 -7.19 10.39
N ILE A 81 -2.75 -6.97 10.67
CA ILE A 81 -3.60 -6.05 9.91
C ILE A 81 -3.79 -4.81 10.77
N VAL A 82 -3.36 -3.66 10.27
CA VAL A 82 -3.57 -2.38 10.95
C VAL A 82 -4.90 -1.77 10.49
N GLU A 83 -5.61 -1.16 11.42
CA GLU A 83 -6.95 -0.59 11.19
C GLU A 83 -6.97 0.47 10.08
N LEU A 84 -5.89 1.25 9.92
CA LEU A 84 -5.75 2.23 8.83
C LEU A 84 -5.76 1.57 7.44
N THR A 85 -5.09 0.41 7.29
CA THR A 85 -5.08 -0.37 6.05
C THR A 85 -6.48 -0.89 5.75
N ALA A 86 -7.23 -1.28 6.78
CA ALA A 86 -8.59 -1.76 6.66
C ALA A 86 -9.61 -0.64 6.33
N LYS A 87 -9.36 0.60 6.79
CA LYS A 87 -10.21 1.79 6.52
C LYS A 87 -10.01 2.36 5.12
N TRP A 88 -8.76 2.39 4.62
CA TRP A 88 -8.45 2.93 3.30
C TRP A 88 -8.95 2.05 2.16
N ASP A 89 -8.96 0.73 2.36
CA ASP A 89 -9.42 -0.22 1.37
C ASP A 89 -10.58 -1.05 1.95
N SER A 90 -11.81 -0.68 1.60
CA SER A 90 -13.00 -1.44 2.01
C SER A 90 -13.02 -2.86 1.45
N SER A 91 -12.26 -3.13 0.38
CA SER A 91 -12.09 -4.48 -0.17
C SER A 91 -11.21 -5.37 0.70
N TYR A 92 -10.33 -4.79 1.55
CA TYR A 92 -9.56 -5.54 2.54
C TYR A 92 -10.48 -6.29 3.51
N HIS A 93 -11.57 -5.67 3.96
CA HIS A 93 -12.57 -6.33 4.82
C HIS A 93 -13.27 -7.48 4.09
N LYS A 94 -13.53 -7.32 2.78
CA LYS A 94 -14.19 -8.33 1.94
C LYS A 94 -13.35 -9.59 1.75
N TYR A 95 -12.01 -9.46 1.67
CA TYR A 95 -11.12 -10.58 1.41
C TYR A 95 -10.39 -11.11 2.66
N SER A 96 -10.21 -10.30 3.71
CA SER A 96 -9.38 -10.69 4.86
C SER A 96 -9.95 -11.84 5.70
N SER A 97 -11.27 -12.06 5.70
CA SER A 97 -11.89 -13.09 6.55
C SER A 97 -12.16 -14.42 5.84
N THR A 98 -12.23 -14.46 4.50
CA THR A 98 -12.63 -15.67 3.76
C THR A 98 -11.64 -16.11 2.69
N ASP A 99 -10.77 -15.23 2.21
CA ASP A 99 -9.78 -15.54 1.17
C ASP A 99 -8.38 -15.08 1.58
N LEU A 100 -7.58 -16.05 2.07
CA LEU A 100 -6.20 -15.80 2.50
C LEU A 100 -5.28 -15.40 1.34
N THR A 101 -5.69 -15.59 0.09
CA THR A 101 -4.94 -15.21 -1.11
C THR A 101 -5.25 -13.80 -1.59
N TRP A 102 -6.12 -13.04 -0.90
CA TRP A 102 -6.50 -11.67 -1.27
C TRP A 102 -6.98 -11.54 -2.72
N GLY A 103 -7.69 -12.54 -3.25
CA GLY A 103 -8.22 -12.56 -4.60
C GLY A 103 -7.21 -12.96 -5.68
N TRP A 104 -5.94 -13.17 -5.36
CA TRP A 104 -4.93 -13.61 -6.35
C TRP A 104 -5.25 -14.98 -6.95
N ASN A 105 -5.97 -15.84 -6.23
CA ASN A 105 -6.46 -17.12 -6.74
C ASN A 105 -7.45 -16.98 -7.92
N LYS A 106 -8.01 -15.79 -8.15
CA LYS A 106 -8.89 -15.51 -9.30
C LYS A 106 -8.13 -15.12 -10.56
N LEU A 107 -6.81 -14.96 -10.48
CA LEU A 107 -5.96 -14.52 -11.59
C LEU A 107 -5.01 -15.62 -12.07
N SER A 108 -4.78 -16.65 -11.26
CA SER A 108 -3.92 -17.77 -11.61
C SER A 108 -4.68 -19.08 -11.75
N ALA A 109 -4.30 -19.88 -12.76
CA ALA A 109 -4.72 -21.26 -12.89
C ALA A 109 -3.94 -22.21 -11.96
N GLN A 110 -2.89 -21.71 -11.30
CA GLN A 110 -2.07 -22.43 -10.34
C GLN A 110 -2.44 -22.01 -8.91
N PRO A 111 -2.27 -22.89 -7.91
CA PRO A 111 -2.46 -22.52 -6.51
C PRO A 111 -1.55 -21.36 -6.11
N VAL A 112 -2.12 -20.36 -5.41
CA VAL A 112 -1.36 -19.24 -4.84
C VAL A 112 -0.73 -19.70 -3.53
N GLU A 113 0.59 -19.59 -3.42
CA GLU A 113 1.30 -19.89 -2.18
C GLU A 113 1.32 -18.65 -1.28
N VAL A 114 0.82 -18.77 -0.05
CA VAL A 114 0.76 -17.65 0.90
C VAL A 114 1.84 -17.80 1.97
N CYS A 115 2.77 -16.85 2.00
CA CYS A 115 3.86 -16.76 2.96
C CYS A 115 3.61 -15.65 3.98
N GLN A 116 3.30 -16.02 5.22
CA GLN A 116 3.15 -15.06 6.31
C GLN A 116 4.51 -14.42 6.68
N VAL A 117 4.55 -13.10 6.84
CA VAL A 117 5.73 -12.32 7.25
C VAL A 117 5.38 -11.53 8.51
N PRO A 118 6.23 -11.53 9.55
CA PRO A 118 5.96 -10.77 10.77
C PRO A 118 5.83 -9.27 10.54
N GLY A 119 5.11 -8.60 11.43
CA GLY A 119 4.75 -7.19 11.31
C GLY A 119 3.49 -6.98 10.49
N ASN A 120 3.22 -5.71 10.19
CA ASN A 120 2.14 -5.22 9.35
C ASN A 120 2.64 -4.83 7.95
N HIS A 121 1.73 -4.39 7.08
CA HIS A 121 2.06 -4.02 5.70
C HIS A 121 3.18 -2.96 5.59
N GLY A 122 3.27 -2.03 6.55
CA GLY A 122 4.24 -0.94 6.52
C GLY A 122 5.63 -1.32 7.05
N ASP A 123 5.72 -2.21 8.04
CA ASP A 123 7.00 -2.56 8.67
C ASP A 123 7.51 -3.97 8.32
N MET A 124 6.73 -4.82 7.64
CA MET A 124 7.19 -6.14 7.18
C MET A 124 8.39 -6.06 6.23
N ILE A 125 8.59 -4.91 5.57
CA ILE A 125 9.70 -4.62 4.67
C ILE A 125 10.88 -3.92 5.36
N LEU A 126 10.77 -3.64 6.66
CA LEU A 126 11.79 -2.97 7.46
C LEU A 126 12.43 -3.94 8.47
N TYR A 127 13.54 -3.55 9.08
CA TYR A 127 14.15 -4.35 10.15
C TYR A 127 13.23 -4.40 11.39
N PRO A 128 13.13 -5.55 12.07
CA PRO A 128 13.83 -6.82 11.78
C PRO A 128 13.11 -7.73 10.76
N HIS A 129 11.85 -7.46 10.42
CA HIS A 129 10.97 -8.35 9.66
C HIS A 129 11.45 -8.64 8.23
N VAL A 130 12.15 -7.68 7.61
CA VAL A 130 12.74 -7.82 6.27
C VAL A 130 13.69 -9.00 6.16
N GLN A 131 14.36 -9.41 7.26
CA GLN A 131 15.25 -10.58 7.26
C GLN A 131 14.47 -11.87 6.98
N ILE A 132 13.28 -12.00 7.58
CA ILE A 132 12.41 -13.16 7.39
C ILE A 132 11.79 -13.13 5.99
N LEU A 133 11.38 -11.95 5.50
CA LEU A 133 10.91 -11.77 4.12
C LEU A 133 11.99 -12.22 3.12
N ALA A 134 13.22 -11.75 3.28
CA ALA A 134 14.35 -12.09 2.41
C ALA A 134 14.66 -13.60 2.42
N GLN A 135 14.69 -14.22 3.60
CA GLN A 135 14.92 -15.67 3.72
C GLN A 135 13.85 -16.48 2.98
N LYS A 136 12.58 -16.10 3.11
CA LYS A 136 11.48 -16.78 2.42
C LYS A 136 11.53 -16.55 0.91
N LEU A 137 11.84 -15.33 0.47
CA LEU A 137 12.00 -14.99 -0.95
C LEU A 137 13.14 -15.79 -1.59
N GLN A 138 14.28 -15.92 -0.91
CA GLN A 138 15.45 -16.63 -1.43
C GLN A 138 15.12 -18.06 -1.86
N LYS A 139 14.29 -18.78 -1.09
CA LYS A 139 13.83 -20.14 -1.45
C LYS A 139 13.24 -20.23 -2.85
N TYR A 140 12.45 -19.23 -3.26
CA TYR A 140 11.80 -19.23 -4.59
C TYR A 140 12.75 -18.75 -5.68
N LEU A 141 13.65 -17.80 -5.37
CA LEU A 141 14.69 -17.38 -6.31
C LEU A 141 15.63 -18.55 -6.64
N ASP A 142 16.03 -19.33 -5.64
CA ASP A 142 16.87 -20.53 -5.83
C ASP A 142 16.19 -21.62 -6.68
N GLN A 143 14.85 -21.68 -6.66
CA GLN A 143 14.09 -22.62 -7.49
C GLN A 143 13.93 -22.11 -8.93
N ALA A 144 13.78 -20.81 -9.13
CA ALA A 144 13.63 -20.20 -10.45
C ALA A 144 14.94 -20.11 -11.24
N THR A 145 16.09 -20.20 -10.56
CA THR A 145 17.43 -20.10 -11.17
C THR A 145 18.05 -21.47 -11.50
N LYS A 146 17.32 -22.57 -11.27
CA LYS A 146 17.71 -23.93 -11.67
C LYS A 146 17.05 -24.31 -12.99
#